data_AF-A0A074RUL3-F1
#
_entry.id   AF-A0A074RUL3-F1
#
_cell.length_a   1.000
_cell.length_b   1.000
_cell.length_c   1.000
_cell.angle_alpha   90.00
_cell.angle_beta   90.00
_cell.angle_gamma   90.00
#
_symmetry.space_group_name_H-M   'P 1'
#
loop_
_entity.id
_entity.type
_entity.pdbx_description
1 polymer ?
#
loop_
_entity_poly.entity_id
_entity_poly.type
_entity_poly.pdbx_seq_one_letter_code
_entity_poly.pdbx_strand_id
1 'polypeptide(L)'
;MVELKDGCVYRVVNMSNHLLLAYGIHQEIPGCWLTAQPYADRRYESQFKAISCPGNKWKFAVVDKSNLCVGFQGCVSGGLQIIEDGGEGCHTEWAVDHKSGPSLVEIHTNTDNGEVCWTVPYMGPPGAV
;
A
#
# COMPACT_ATOMS: atom_id res chain seq x y z
N MET A 1 10.88 13.52 -12.45
CA MET A 1 10.04 13.47 -11.24
C MET A 1 8.78 12.76 -11.63
N VAL A 2 8.46 11.62 -11.01
CA VAL A 2 7.20 10.89 -11.27
C VAL A 2 6.19 11.37 -10.25
N GLU A 3 5.07 11.88 -10.75
CA GLU A 3 3.91 12.27 -9.96
C GLU A 3 2.86 11.16 -10.02
N LEU A 4 2.26 10.84 -8.87
CA LEU A 4 1.04 10.02 -8.89
C LEU A 4 -0.05 10.78 -9.64
N LYS A 5 -0.72 10.06 -10.53
CA LYS A 5 -1.87 10.55 -11.28
C LYS A 5 -3.12 9.85 -10.81
N ASP A 6 -4.14 10.65 -10.55
CA ASP A 6 -5.46 10.16 -10.19
C ASP A 6 -6.00 9.19 -11.24
N GLY A 7 -6.53 8.06 -10.77
CA GLY A 7 -7.11 7.02 -11.61
C GLY A 7 -6.11 6.10 -12.31
N CYS A 8 -4.80 6.36 -12.26
CA CYS A 8 -3.80 5.48 -12.83
C CYS A 8 -3.53 4.27 -11.92
N VAL A 9 -3.09 3.17 -12.55
CA VAL A 9 -2.76 1.92 -11.87
C VAL A 9 -1.26 1.81 -11.66
N TYR A 10 -0.85 1.48 -10.45
CA TYR A 10 0.54 1.39 -10.03
C TYR A 10 0.82 0.07 -9.33
N ARG A 11 2.11 -0.28 -9.25
CA ARG A 11 2.62 -1.32 -8.34
C ARG A 11 3.34 -0.65 -7.19
N VAL A 12 3.09 -1.13 -5.98
CA VAL A 12 3.80 -0.67 -4.78
C VAL A 12 4.96 -1.63 -4.53
N VAL A 13 6.17 -1.10 -4.43
CA VAL A 13 7.41 -1.87 -4.27
C VAL A 13 8.15 -1.39 -3.03
N ASN A 14 8.62 -2.32 -2.20
CA ASN A 14 9.50 -1.98 -1.10
C ASN A 14 10.88 -1.61 -1.64
N MET A 15 11.39 -0.44 -1.27
CA MET A 15 12.66 0.08 -1.76
C MET A 15 13.89 -0.67 -1.25
N SER A 16 13.84 -1.25 -0.06
CA SER A 16 14.97 -1.92 0.58
C SER A 16 15.24 -3.31 -0.01
N ASN A 17 14.24 -3.96 -0.60
CA ASN A 17 14.37 -5.33 -1.11
C ASN A 17 13.71 -5.58 -2.47
N HIS A 18 13.15 -4.53 -3.09
CA HIS A 18 12.46 -4.57 -4.38
C HIS A 18 11.29 -5.56 -4.48
N LEU A 19 10.74 -6.00 -3.35
CA LEU A 19 9.58 -6.88 -3.32
C LEU A 19 8.29 -6.09 -3.54
N LEU A 20 7.35 -6.69 -4.27
CA LEU A 20 6.02 -6.15 -4.51
C LEU A 20 5.14 -6.33 -3.27
N LEU A 21 4.38 -5.30 -2.95
CA LEU A 21 3.23 -5.45 -2.08
C LEU A 21 2.11 -6.14 -2.85
N ALA A 22 1.59 -7.26 -2.35
CA ALA A 22 0.58 -8.04 -3.05
C ALA A 22 -0.34 -8.83 -2.11
N TYR A 23 -1.55 -9.15 -2.56
CA TYR A 23 -2.45 -10.09 -1.89
C TYR A 23 -2.73 -11.30 -2.78
N GLY A 24 -3.06 -12.44 -2.17
CA GLY A 24 -3.39 -13.66 -2.91
C GLY A 24 -4.74 -13.54 -3.59
N ILE A 25 -4.83 -13.76 -4.90
CA ILE A 25 -6.08 -13.59 -5.67
C ILE A 25 -7.21 -14.57 -5.27
N HIS A 26 -6.84 -15.67 -4.62
CA HIS A 26 -7.77 -16.70 -4.14
C HIS A 26 -8.23 -16.46 -2.70
N GLN A 27 -7.68 -15.45 -2.01
CA GLN A 27 -8.10 -15.10 -0.67
C GLN A 27 -9.40 -14.29 -0.71
N GLU A 28 -10.21 -14.45 0.32
CA GLU A 28 -11.41 -13.65 0.51
C GLU A 28 -11.03 -12.19 0.81
N ILE A 29 -11.71 -11.26 0.15
CA ILE A 29 -11.58 -9.82 0.40
C ILE A 29 -12.96 -9.22 0.66
N PRO A 30 -13.12 -8.31 1.64
CA PRO A 30 -12.08 -7.69 2.48
C PRO A 30 -11.50 -8.63 3.56
N GLY A 31 -10.38 -8.24 4.17
CA GLY A 31 -9.74 -8.92 5.30
C GLY A 31 -8.46 -9.69 4.96
N CYS A 32 -8.12 -9.83 3.67
CA CYS A 32 -6.88 -10.50 3.29
C CYS A 32 -5.64 -9.67 3.65
N TRP A 33 -4.59 -10.35 4.08
CA TRP A 33 -3.31 -9.71 4.39
C TRP A 33 -2.51 -9.44 3.11
N LEU A 34 -1.90 -8.27 3.06
CA LEU A 34 -0.87 -7.95 2.09
C LEU A 34 0.46 -8.59 2.50
N THR A 35 1.19 -9.07 1.50
CA THR A 35 2.46 -9.78 1.65
C THR A 35 3.49 -9.19 0.69
N ALA A 36 4.77 -9.37 1.02
CA ALA A 36 5.87 -9.02 0.13
C ALA A 36 6.15 -10.19 -0.83
N GLN A 37 6.11 -9.95 -2.14
CA GLN A 37 6.29 -10.98 -3.17
C GLN A 37 7.42 -10.60 -4.14
N PRO A 38 8.27 -11.56 -4.57
CA PRO A 38 9.39 -11.29 -5.47
C PRO A 38 8.96 -10.95 -6.91
N TYR A 39 7.79 -11.39 -7.33
CA TYR A 39 7.23 -11.11 -8.64
C TYR A 39 5.71 -11.19 -8.60
N ALA A 40 5.06 -10.48 -9.53
CA ALA A 40 3.65 -10.63 -9.79
C ALA A 40 3.47 -11.91 -10.63
N ASP A 41 2.72 -12.88 -10.14
CA ASP A 41 2.33 -14.06 -10.89
C ASP A 41 0.80 -14.20 -10.92
N ARG A 42 0.29 -15.30 -11.47
CA ARG A 42 -1.16 -15.56 -11.52
C ARG A 42 -1.77 -15.90 -10.16
N ARG A 43 -1.01 -15.88 -9.06
CA ARG A 43 -1.48 -16.18 -7.69
C ARG A 43 -1.61 -14.91 -6.85
N TYR A 44 -0.93 -13.84 -7.22
CA TYR A 44 -0.87 -12.60 -6.47
C TYR A 44 -1.27 -11.38 -7.30
N GLU A 45 -2.11 -10.52 -6.74
CA GLU A 45 -2.40 -9.20 -7.28
C GLU A 45 -1.55 -8.15 -6.56
N SER A 46 -0.89 -7.29 -7.34
CA SER A 46 0.06 -6.26 -6.88
C SER A 46 -0.22 -4.89 -7.50
N GLN A 47 -1.26 -4.79 -8.32
CA GLN A 47 -1.68 -3.57 -8.98
C GLN A 47 -2.80 -2.91 -8.19
N PHE A 48 -2.65 -1.61 -7.97
CA PHE A 48 -3.63 -0.79 -7.25
C PHE A 48 -3.89 0.49 -8.02
N LYS A 49 -5.15 0.91 -8.05
CA LYS A 49 -5.56 2.18 -8.64
C LYS A 49 -5.33 3.29 -7.62
N ALA A 50 -4.51 4.27 -7.97
CA ALA A 50 -4.33 5.46 -7.13
C ALA A 50 -5.54 6.38 -7.25
N ILE A 51 -6.06 6.84 -6.12
CA ILE A 51 -7.20 7.75 -6.03
C ILE A 51 -6.79 8.92 -5.14
N SER A 52 -6.84 10.12 -5.69
CA SER A 52 -6.55 11.36 -4.97
C SER A 52 -7.65 11.68 -3.94
N CYS A 53 -7.22 12.15 -2.78
CA CYS A 53 -8.09 12.54 -1.66
C CYS A 53 -7.79 13.99 -1.23
N PRO A 54 -8.73 14.66 -0.54
CA PRO A 54 -8.48 15.97 0.04
C PRO A 54 -7.23 15.99 0.94
N GLY A 55 -6.50 17.10 0.93
CA GLY A 55 -5.32 17.28 1.80
C GLY A 55 -4.04 16.59 1.31
N ASN A 56 -3.85 16.45 -0.01
CA ASN A 56 -2.68 15.81 -0.62
C ASN A 56 -2.47 14.35 -0.16
N LYS A 57 -3.59 13.64 0.02
CA LYS A 57 -3.59 12.23 0.38
C LYS A 57 -4.01 11.37 -0.81
N TRP A 58 -3.72 10.09 -0.73
CA TRP A 58 -4.00 9.10 -1.75
C TRP A 58 -4.61 7.84 -1.14
N LYS A 59 -5.45 7.17 -1.90
CA LYS A 59 -5.90 5.80 -1.63
C LYS A 59 -5.34 4.89 -2.72
N PHE A 60 -5.09 3.64 -2.36
CA PHE A 60 -4.68 2.60 -3.31
C PHE A 60 -5.79 1.55 -3.35
N ALA A 61 -6.71 1.71 -4.29
CA ALA A 61 -7.88 0.83 -4.43
C ALA A 61 -7.53 -0.44 -5.23
N VAL A 62 -8.23 -1.53 -4.91
CA VAL A 62 -8.20 -2.75 -5.73
C VAL A 62 -8.74 -2.42 -7.12
N VAL A 63 -8.05 -2.89 -8.16
CA VAL A 63 -8.49 -2.71 -9.55
C VAL A 63 -9.89 -3.31 -9.71
N ASP A 64 -10.80 -2.56 -10.34
CA ASP A 64 -12.21 -2.89 -10.54
C ASP A 64 -13.09 -3.03 -9.27
N LYS A 65 -12.55 -2.76 -8.07
CA LYS A 65 -13.30 -2.75 -6.80
C LYS A 65 -12.97 -1.50 -5.99
N SER A 66 -13.53 -0.36 -6.40
CA SER A 66 -13.20 0.95 -5.82
C SER A 66 -13.58 1.14 -4.35
N ASN A 67 -14.42 0.26 -3.79
CA ASN A 67 -14.77 0.25 -2.37
C ASN A 67 -13.76 -0.52 -1.51
N LEU A 68 -12.79 -1.19 -2.11
CA LEU A 68 -11.75 -1.95 -1.41
C LEU A 68 -10.39 -1.28 -1.60
N CYS A 69 -9.71 -1.03 -0.49
CA CYS A 69 -8.45 -0.30 -0.47
C CYS A 69 -7.38 -1.04 0.33
N VAL A 70 -6.14 -0.75 -0.01
CA VAL A 70 -5.00 -1.02 0.87
C VAL A 70 -5.15 -0.18 2.13
N GLY A 71 -5.20 -0.85 3.28
CA GLY A 71 -5.51 -0.24 4.57
C GLY A 71 -5.11 -1.10 5.76
N PHE A 72 -5.50 -0.65 6.95
CA PHE A 72 -5.54 -1.47 8.16
C PHE A 72 -6.74 -1.09 9.02
N GLN A 73 -7.19 -2.00 9.88
CA GLN A 73 -8.27 -1.77 10.83
C GLN A 73 -7.73 -1.75 12.27
N GLY A 74 -8.10 -0.74 13.06
CA GLY A 74 -7.65 -0.61 14.45
C GLY A 74 -6.21 -0.10 14.60
N CYS A 75 -5.46 -0.59 15.59
CA CYS A 75 -4.05 -0.20 15.77
C CYS A 75 -3.11 -1.01 14.86
N VAL A 76 -1.99 -0.39 14.48
CA VAL A 76 -1.03 -0.84 13.43
C VAL A 76 -0.43 -2.26 13.67
N SER A 77 -0.68 -2.89 14.82
CA SER A 77 -0.14 -4.22 15.15
C SER A 77 -0.64 -5.36 14.25
N GLY A 78 -1.72 -5.15 13.49
CA GLY A 78 -2.23 -6.14 12.55
C GLY A 78 -1.35 -6.32 11.31
N GLY A 79 -0.75 -5.24 10.81
CA GLY A 79 -0.22 -5.20 9.44
C GLY A 79 -1.27 -4.74 8.43
N LEU A 80 -1.01 -4.98 7.16
CA LEU A 80 -1.73 -4.34 6.06
C LEU A 80 -2.66 -5.30 5.37
N GLN A 81 -3.83 -4.80 5.00
CA GLN A 81 -4.93 -5.62 4.47
C GLN A 81 -5.61 -4.93 3.29
N ILE A 82 -6.39 -5.72 2.56
CA ILE A 82 -7.46 -5.19 1.70
C ILE A 82 -8.70 -5.01 2.57
N ILE A 83 -9.16 -3.77 2.76
CA ILE A 83 -10.30 -3.45 3.63
C ILE A 83 -11.32 -2.56 2.91
N GLU A 84 -12.53 -2.48 3.46
CA GLU A 84 -13.55 -1.56 2.96
C GLU A 84 -13.19 -0.11 3.27
N ASP A 85 -13.29 0.73 2.25
CA ASP A 85 -13.08 2.17 2.38
C ASP A 85 -14.21 2.81 3.20
N GLY A 86 -13.83 3.62 4.20
CA GLY A 86 -14.79 4.28 5.10
C GLY A 86 -15.42 3.37 6.17
N GLY A 87 -14.94 2.13 6.33
CA GLY A 87 -15.34 1.26 7.44
C GLY A 87 -14.96 1.81 8.82
N GLU A 88 -15.71 1.42 9.85
CA GLU A 88 -15.43 1.85 11.23
C GLU A 88 -14.05 1.35 11.69
N GLY A 89 -13.20 2.29 12.13
CA GLY A 89 -11.82 2.00 12.55
C GLY A 89 -10.87 1.63 11.41
N CYS A 90 -11.27 1.81 10.15
CA CYS A 90 -10.45 1.57 8.97
C CYS A 90 -9.62 2.82 8.61
N HIS A 91 -8.35 2.61 8.27
CA HIS A 91 -7.45 3.64 7.78
C HIS A 91 -7.00 3.28 6.36
N THR A 92 -7.43 4.07 5.37
CA THR A 92 -7.20 3.82 3.93
C THR A 92 -6.54 4.99 3.20
N GLU A 93 -6.38 6.14 3.86
CA GLU A 93 -5.77 7.35 3.28
C GLU A 93 -4.28 7.48 3.64
N TRP A 94 -3.49 7.81 2.62
CA TRP A 94 -2.05 7.81 2.68
C TRP A 94 -1.49 9.19 2.32
N ALA A 95 -0.63 9.74 3.16
CA ALA A 95 0.22 10.86 2.75
C ALA A 95 1.35 10.31 1.87
N VAL A 96 1.74 11.09 0.87
CA VAL A 96 2.65 10.65 -0.18
C VAL A 96 3.72 11.71 -0.39
N ASP A 97 4.95 11.40 0.03
CA ASP A 97 6.07 12.33 -0.01
C ASP A 97 7.01 12.03 -1.17
N HIS A 98 7.45 13.10 -1.85
CA HIS A 98 8.37 12.99 -2.97
C HIS A 98 9.81 12.85 -2.47
N LYS A 99 10.53 11.83 -2.95
CA LYS A 99 11.98 11.74 -2.80
C LYS A 99 12.72 12.03 -4.09
N SER A 100 13.99 12.41 -3.94
CA SER A 100 14.91 12.61 -5.05
C SER A 100 15.11 11.32 -5.83
N GLY A 101 14.64 11.29 -7.08
CA GLY A 101 14.78 10.17 -8.00
C GLY A 101 13.70 10.20 -9.08
N PRO A 102 13.93 9.60 -10.27
CA PRO A 102 12.98 9.71 -11.37
C PRO A 102 11.66 8.97 -11.11
N SER A 103 11.59 7.99 -10.20
CA SER A 103 10.41 7.13 -10.00
C SER A 103 10.09 6.81 -8.53
N LEU A 104 10.52 7.64 -7.58
CA LEU A 104 10.51 7.30 -6.15
C LEU A 104 9.54 8.16 -5.35
N VAL A 105 8.70 7.50 -4.57
CA VAL A 105 7.67 8.11 -3.73
C VAL A 105 7.57 7.32 -2.43
N GLU A 106 7.52 7.98 -1.28
CA GLU A 106 7.28 7.36 0.02
C GLU A 106 5.80 7.46 0.41
N ILE A 107 5.26 6.40 0.98
CA ILE A 107 3.86 6.29 1.37
C ILE A 107 3.79 6.23 2.90
N HIS A 108 3.06 7.15 3.51
CA HIS A 108 2.93 7.32 4.96
C HIS A 108 1.47 7.18 5.35
N THR A 109 1.14 6.42 6.40
CA THR A 109 -0.17 6.59 7.05
C THR A 109 -0.08 7.73 8.03
N ASN A 110 -1.05 8.64 7.95
CA ASN A 110 -1.29 9.59 9.01
C ASN A 110 -2.24 8.92 10.02
N THR A 111 -1.69 8.44 11.14
CA THR A 111 -2.49 8.12 12.33
C THR A 111 -2.45 9.34 13.25
N ASP A 112 -3.55 9.63 13.95
CA ASP A 112 -3.71 10.81 14.82
C ASP A 112 -2.63 10.96 15.93
N ASN A 113 -1.67 10.02 16.03
CA ASN A 113 -0.64 9.92 17.07
C ASN A 113 0.80 9.92 16.54
N GLY A 114 1.07 10.34 15.30
CA GLY A 114 2.43 10.45 14.76
C GLY A 114 2.69 9.46 13.63
N GLU A 115 3.11 10.02 12.51
CA GLU A 115 3.32 9.42 11.20
C GLU A 115 3.96 8.03 11.26
N VAL A 116 3.34 7.04 10.60
CA VAL A 116 3.96 5.72 10.42
C VAL A 116 4.39 5.58 8.96
N CYS A 117 5.70 5.46 8.76
CA CYS A 117 6.32 5.16 7.48
C CYS A 117 6.03 3.72 7.04
N TRP A 118 5.71 3.52 5.76
CA TRP A 118 5.69 2.17 5.20
C TRP A 118 7.09 1.73 4.81
N THR A 119 7.76 1.08 5.75
CA THR A 119 8.79 0.09 5.45
C THR A 119 8.18 -1.27 5.70
N VAL A 120 7.95 -2.10 4.67
CA VAL A 120 7.59 -3.52 4.91
C VAL A 120 8.80 -4.14 5.62
N PRO A 121 8.70 -4.48 6.93
CA PRO A 121 9.85 -4.99 7.64
C PRO A 121 10.19 -6.37 7.08
N TYR A 122 11.45 -6.56 6.68
CA TYR A 122 11.93 -7.89 6.36
C TYR A 122 12.16 -8.66 7.66
N MET A 123 11.49 -9.79 7.83
CA MET A 123 11.94 -10.84 8.75
C MET A 123 13.09 -11.61 8.06
N GLY A 124 14.32 -11.12 8.17
CA GLY A 124 15.55 -11.85 7.76
C GLY A 124 16.80 -10.95 7.73
N PRO A 125 18.03 -11.51 7.74
CA PRO A 125 19.23 -10.81 8.18
C PRO A 125 19.78 -9.81 7.13
N PRO A 126 20.61 -8.84 7.59
CA PRO A 126 21.11 -7.73 6.78
C PRO A 126 22.14 -8.19 5.74
N GLY A 127 22.06 -7.61 4.53
CA GLY A 127 23.12 -7.72 3.53
C GLY A 127 22.63 -7.58 2.10
N ALA A 128 22.46 -6.34 1.65
CA ALA A 128 22.70 -5.94 0.26
C ALA A 128 22.80 -4.41 0.22
N VAL A 129 24.03 -3.90 0.39
CA VAL A 129 24.44 -2.60 -0.13
C VAL A 129 24.85 -2.81 -1.58
#